data_AF-A0A4Y8C669-F1
#
_entry.id   AF-A0A4Y8C669-F1
#
_cell.length_a   1.000
_cell.length_b   1.000
_cell.length_c   1.000
_cell.angle_alpha   90.00
_cell.angle_beta   90.00
_cell.angle_gamma   90.00
#
_symmetry.space_group_name_H-M   'P 1'
#
loop_
_entity.id
_entity.type
_entity.pdbx_description
1 polymer ?
#
loop_
_entity_poly.entity_id
_entity_poly.type
_entity_poly.pdbx_seq_one_letter_code
_entity_poly.pdbx_strand_id
1 'polypeptide(L)'
;MKFLAVIGDPISHSKSPRMHNNAIKALGLDSIYTRYHLRNANCLREDFFKLGLSGANITLPFKEKALDIADVKDDFARNIGSANTLCLKE
;
A
#
# COMPACT_ATOMS: atom_id res chain seq x y z
N MET A 1 6.85 -13.46 -8.40
CA MET A 1 7.35 -12.44 -7.45
C MET A 1 6.34 -11.32 -7.29
N LYS A 2 5.87 -11.04 -6.07
CA LYS A 2 4.93 -9.95 -5.78
C LYS A 2 5.66 -8.72 -5.22
N PHE A 3 5.35 -7.53 -5.75
CA PHE A 3 5.89 -6.27 -5.23
C PHE A 3 4.91 -5.63 -4.26
N LEU A 4 5.38 -5.34 -3.05
CA LEU A 4 4.59 -4.73 -1.99
C LEU A 4 5.25 -3.44 -1.50
N ALA A 5 4.46 -2.49 -1.01
CA ALA A 5 4.99 -1.25 -0.49
C ALA A 5 4.17 -0.67 0.67
N VAL A 6 4.80 0.23 1.43
CA VAL A 6 4.10 1.25 2.22
C VAL A 6 4.22 2.60 1.52
N ILE A 7 3.09 3.28 1.33
CA ILE A 7 3.00 4.56 0.61
C ILE A 7 2.56 5.66 1.59
N GLY A 8 3.27 6.79 1.59
CA GLY A 8 2.98 7.93 2.48
C GLY A 8 3.89 9.13 2.25
N ASP A 9 3.60 10.22 2.97
CA ASP A 9 4.43 11.43 3.02
C ASP A 9 4.33 12.11 4.40
N PRO A 10 5.40 12.13 5.22
CA PRO A 10 6.69 11.49 5.01
C PRO A 10 6.63 9.96 5.24
N ILE A 11 7.49 9.20 4.56
CA ILE A 11 7.51 7.71 4.66
C ILE A 11 8.80 7.11 5.21
N SER A 12 9.91 7.85 5.20
CA SER A 12 11.26 7.35 5.55
C SER A 12 11.33 6.60 6.88
N HIS A 13 10.59 7.06 7.89
CA HIS A 13 10.59 6.49 9.25
C HIS A 13 9.75 5.21 9.40
N SER A 14 8.96 4.83 8.39
CA SER A 14 8.06 3.67 8.49
C SER A 14 8.85 2.40 8.82
N LYS A 15 8.44 1.64 9.84
CA LYS A 15 9.07 0.37 10.21
C LYS A 15 8.48 -0.83 9.45
N SER A 16 7.40 -0.62 8.68
CA SER A 16 6.69 -1.68 7.95
C SER A 16 7.59 -2.53 7.06
N PRO A 17 8.57 -1.97 6.30
CA PRO A 17 9.45 -2.80 5.48
C PRO A 17 10.27 -3.81 6.30
N ARG A 18 10.74 -3.43 7.50
CA ARG A 18 11.48 -4.37 8.35
C ARG A 18 10.57 -5.51 8.83
N MET A 19 9.36 -5.16 9.27
CA MET A 19 8.37 -6.13 9.76
C MET A 19 7.94 -7.10 8.65
N HIS A 20 7.54 -6.58 7.49
CA HIS A 20 7.02 -7.40 6.40
C HIS A 20 8.12 -8.22 5.72
N ASN A 21 9.32 -7.68 5.47
CA ASN A 21 10.38 -8.51 4.88
C ASN A 21 10.84 -9.63 5.84
N ASN A 22 10.80 -9.42 7.15
CA ASN A 22 11.05 -10.50 8.11
C ASN A 22 9.99 -11.61 8.00
N ALA A 23 8.72 -11.25 7.91
CA ALA A 23 7.63 -12.22 7.72
C ALA A 23 7.71 -12.94 6.37
N ILE A 24 7.93 -12.20 5.28
CA ILE A 24 8.12 -12.73 3.92
C ILE A 24 9.26 -13.77 3.90
N LYS A 25 10.40 -13.43 4.51
CA LYS A 25 11.54 -14.34 4.60
C LYS A 25 11.22 -15.58 5.44
N ALA A 26 10.59 -15.39 6.61
CA ALA A 26 10.24 -16.51 7.50
C ALA A 26 9.24 -17.48 6.86
N LEU A 27 8.36 -16.97 6.00
CA LEU A 27 7.34 -17.76 5.30
C LEU A 27 7.79 -18.28 3.93
N GLY A 28 9.00 -17.95 3.47
CA GLY A 28 9.51 -18.38 2.16
C GLY A 28 8.72 -17.82 0.97
N LEU A 29 8.11 -16.63 1.11
CA LEU A 29 7.28 -16.03 0.07
C LEU A 29 8.13 -15.34 -1.00
N ASP A 30 7.78 -15.53 -2.27
CA ASP A 30 8.40 -14.83 -3.40
C ASP A 30 7.84 -13.40 -3.52
N SER A 31 8.27 -12.52 -2.63
CA SER A 31 7.79 -11.14 -2.52
C SER A 31 8.86 -10.19 -1.97
N ILE A 32 8.72 -8.88 -2.23
CA ILE A 32 9.52 -7.84 -1.57
C ILE A 32 8.59 -6.78 -1.02
N TYR A 33 8.98 -6.17 0.11
CA TYR A 33 8.26 -5.03 0.66
C TYR A 33 9.17 -3.80 0.80
N THR A 34 8.79 -2.66 0.20
CA THR A 34 9.59 -1.42 0.26
C THR A 34 8.78 -0.21 0.76
N ARG A 35 9.42 0.96 0.81
CA ARG A 35 8.74 2.26 0.99
C ARG A 35 8.59 2.92 -0.37
N TYR A 36 7.49 3.63 -0.55
CA TYR A 36 7.31 4.52 -1.68
C TYR A 36 6.87 5.89 -1.19
N HIS A 37 7.69 6.91 -1.51
CA HIS A 37 7.41 8.29 -1.14
C HIS A 37 6.56 8.93 -2.24
N LEU A 38 5.26 8.95 -2.02
CA LEU A 38 4.32 9.62 -2.89
C LEU A 38 4.15 11.07 -2.43
N ARG A 39 4.36 12.05 -3.31
CA ARG A 39 4.18 13.48 -2.95
C ARG A 39 2.81 14.04 -3.31
N ASN A 40 2.13 13.42 -4.27
CA ASN A 40 0.83 13.87 -4.76
C ASN A 40 -0.18 12.73 -4.67
N ALA A 41 -1.23 12.91 -3.87
CA ALA A 41 -2.28 11.91 -3.66
C ALA A 41 -2.98 11.50 -4.98
N ASN A 42 -3.07 12.40 -5.96
CA ASN A 42 -3.72 12.12 -7.24
C ASN A 42 -2.92 11.13 -8.10
N CYS A 43 -1.61 10.99 -7.87
CA CYS A 43 -0.78 10.02 -8.56
C CYS A 43 -0.85 8.62 -7.93
N LEU A 44 -1.50 8.46 -6.77
CA LEU A 44 -1.51 7.19 -6.02
C LEU A 44 -1.91 5.98 -6.88
N ARG A 45 -3.00 6.09 -7.65
CA ARG A 45 -3.50 4.99 -8.49
C ARG A 45 -2.52 4.67 -9.62
N GLU A 46 -2.06 5.70 -10.32
CA GLU A 46 -1.16 5.57 -11.46
C GLU A 46 0.19 4.97 -11.03
N ASP A 47 0.77 5.47 -9.94
CA ASP A 47 2.04 4.99 -9.41
C ASP A 47 1.94 3.56 -8.88
N PHE A 48 0.80 3.20 -8.27
CA PHE A 48 0.55 1.82 -7.84
C PHE A 48 0.67 0.83 -9.01
N PHE A 49 0.06 1.15 -10.16
CA PHE A 49 0.13 0.30 -11.36
C PHE A 49 1.49 0.38 -12.05
N LYS A 50 2.09 1.58 -12.18
CA LYS A 50 3.43 1.76 -12.79
C LYS A 50 4.53 0.98 -12.08
N LEU A 51 4.44 0.89 -10.75
CA LEU A 51 5.38 0.13 -9.92
C LEU A 51 5.10 -1.38 -9.93
N GLY A 52 4.03 -1.85 -10.59
CA GLY A 52 3.65 -3.26 -10.62
C GLY A 52 3.29 -3.82 -9.24
N LEU A 53 2.74 -2.98 -8.35
CA LEU A 53 2.42 -3.41 -6.98
C LEU A 53 1.26 -4.42 -6.99
N SER A 54 1.45 -5.54 -6.29
CA SER A 54 0.37 -6.48 -6.00
C SER A 54 -0.46 -6.04 -4.79
N GLY A 55 0.11 -5.19 -3.94
CA GLY A 55 -0.55 -4.60 -2.79
C GLY A 55 0.29 -3.54 -2.11
N ALA A 56 -0.37 -2.64 -1.39
CA ALA A 56 0.28 -1.56 -0.67
C ALA A 56 -0.45 -1.23 0.62
N ASN A 57 0.31 -0.96 1.69
CA ASN A 57 -0.23 -0.24 2.82
C ASN A 57 -0.17 1.27 2.56
N ILE A 58 -1.21 1.97 2.96
CA ILE A 58 -1.34 3.41 2.79
C ILE A 58 -1.33 4.07 4.18
N THR A 59 -0.43 5.03 4.36
CA THR A 59 -0.34 5.83 5.59
C THR A 59 -0.65 7.31 5.30
N LEU A 60 -0.50 8.14 6.33
CA LEU A 60 -0.73 9.58 6.24
C LEU A 60 0.03 10.19 5.03
N PRO A 61 -0.59 11.15 4.33
CA PRO A 61 -1.97 11.65 4.48
C PRO A 61 -2.98 10.95 3.54
N PHE A 62 -2.65 9.80 2.94
CA PHE A 62 -3.32 9.33 1.72
C PHE A 62 -4.46 8.30 1.91
N LYS A 63 -4.87 7.99 3.14
CA LYS A 63 -5.82 6.89 3.40
C LYS A 63 -7.23 7.12 2.84
N GLU A 64 -7.72 8.36 2.89
CA GLU A 64 -9.00 8.71 2.28
C GLU A 64 -8.93 8.59 0.76
N LYS A 65 -7.84 9.08 0.16
CA LYS A 65 -7.62 8.95 -1.28
C LYS A 65 -7.53 7.48 -1.72
N ALA A 66 -6.89 6.63 -0.92
CA ALA A 66 -6.85 5.18 -1.19
C ALA A 66 -8.25 4.56 -1.26
N LEU A 67 -9.14 4.92 -0.33
CA LEU A 67 -10.52 4.46 -0.38
C LEU A 67 -11.25 5.01 -1.62
N ASP A 68 -11.05 6.29 -1.94
CA ASP A 68 -11.67 6.94 -3.10
C ASP A 68 -11.35 6.20 -4.41
N ILE A 69 -10.06 5.91 -4.64
CA ILE A 69 -9.58 5.32 -5.89
C ILE A 69 -9.81 3.82 -6.02
N ALA A 70 -10.23 3.09 -4.98
CA ALA A 70 -10.38 1.64 -5.05
C ALA A 70 -11.61 1.24 -5.86
N ASP A 71 -11.45 0.28 -6.78
CA ASP A 71 -12.54 -0.23 -7.62
C ASP A 71 -13.59 -0.98 -6.79
N VAL A 72 -13.11 -1.79 -5.84
CA VAL A 72 -13.91 -2.51 -4.86
C VAL A 72 -13.51 -2.02 -3.48
N LYS A 73 -14.51 -1.64 -2.68
CA LYS A 73 -14.32 -1.09 -1.34
C LYS A 73 -14.93 -2.04 -0.34
N ASP A 74 -14.13 -2.43 0.65
CA ASP A 74 -14.59 -3.19 1.80
C ASP A 74 -15.62 -2.37 2.61
N ASP A 75 -16.67 -3.00 3.13
CA ASP A 75 -17.75 -2.30 3.83
C ASP A 75 -17.27 -1.64 5.12
N PHE A 76 -16.31 -2.23 5.82
CA PHE A 76 -15.72 -1.61 7.00
C PHE A 76 -14.89 -0.38 6.62
N ALA A 77 -14.13 -0.46 5.53
CA ALA A 77 -13.39 0.69 5.01
C ALA A 77 -14.33 1.83 4.55
N ARG A 78 -15.48 1.51 3.92
CA ARG A 78 -16.52 2.49 3.58
C ARG A 78 -17.08 3.18 4.83
N ASN A 79 -17.43 2.41 5.85
CA ASN A 79 -18.00 2.94 7.09
C ASN A 79 -17.02 3.84 7.85
N ILE A 80 -15.72 3.53 7.81
CA ILE A 80 -14.67 4.37 8.39
C ILE A 80 -14.38 5.61 7.54
N GLY A 81 -14.59 5.54 6.22
CA GLY A 81 -14.23 6.60 5.28
C GLY A 81 -12.72 6.65 4.96
N SER A 82 -11.95 5.60 5.29
CA SER A 82 -10.52 5.55 5.00
C SER A 82 -10.03 4.11 4.79
N ALA A 83 -9.08 3.92 3.87
CA ALA A 83 -8.43 2.63 3.63
C ALA A 83 -6.92 2.73 3.86
N ASN A 84 -6.36 1.80 4.65
CA ASN A 84 -4.92 1.70 4.86
C ASN A 84 -4.27 0.57 4.03
N THR A 85 -5.05 -0.14 3.21
CA THR A 85 -4.58 -1.29 2.43
C THR A 85 -5.26 -1.29 1.07
N LEU A 86 -4.45 -1.38 0.02
CA LEU A 86 -4.87 -1.63 -1.36
C LEU A 86 -4.25 -2.95 -1.81
N CYS A 87 -5.01 -3.75 -2.54
CA CYS A 87 -4.51 -4.98 -3.16
C CYS A 87 -5.17 -5.19 -4.51
N LEU A 88 -4.43 -5.81 -5.43
CA LEU A 88 -5.03 -6.36 -6.63
C LEU A 88 -5.82 -7.61 -6.25
N LYS A 89 -7.05 -7.69 -6.73
CA LYS A 89 -7.84 -8.91 -6.68
C LYS A 89 -7.44 -9.77 -7.87
N GLU A 90 -7.12 -11.04 -7.61
CA GLU A 90 -6.93 -12.06 -8.64
C GLU A 90 -8.26 -12.40 -9.33
#